data_AF-A0A972BPE5-F1
#
_entry.id   AF-A0A972BPE5-F1
#
_cell.length_a   1.000
_cell.length_b   1.000
_cell.length_c   1.000
_cell.angle_alpha   90.00
_cell.angle_beta   90.00
_cell.angle_gamma   90.00
#
_symmetry.space_group_name_H-M   'P 1'
#
loop_
_entity.id
_entity.type
_entity.pdbx_description
1 polymer ?
#
loop_
_entity_poly.entity_id
_entity_poly.type
_entity_poly.pdbx_seq_one_letter_code
_entity_poly.pdbx_strand_id
1 'polypeptide(L)'
;MRFGLRAQLILPIVAVVMLSMGVAGFISTRNAADELWIELEGAARNLSTNVASSLTDFTATMKAITETQAEDRNLAAALAYGTPDDMARAVDILKRAQRMSPAIHAVNLLNASGDTLLSSDPRASGNFSDRAYF
;
A
#
# COMPACT_ATOMS: atom_id res chain seq x y z
N MET A 1 55.20 7.23 -47.62
CA MET A 1 54.94 5.77 -47.71
C MET A 1 53.69 5.57 -48.56
N ARG A 2 53.81 4.98 -49.76
CA ARG A 2 52.66 4.70 -50.63
C ARG A 2 51.96 3.45 -50.10
N PHE A 3 50.82 3.61 -49.44
CA PHE A 3 49.95 2.48 -49.10
C PHE A 3 49.55 1.78 -50.41
N GLY A 4 49.82 0.48 -50.52
CA GLY A 4 49.46 -0.30 -51.70
C GLY A 4 47.93 -0.31 -51.90
N LEU A 5 47.47 -0.34 -53.15
CA LEU A 5 46.04 -0.31 -53.54
C LEU A 5 45.12 -1.22 -52.70
N ARG A 6 45.65 -2.35 -52.18
CA ARG A 6 44.93 -3.26 -51.27
C ARG A 6 44.58 -2.61 -49.92
N ALA A 7 45.49 -1.87 -49.30
CA ALA A 7 45.22 -1.17 -48.04
C ALA A 7 44.21 -0.04 -48.22
N GLN A 8 44.20 0.61 -49.39
CA GLN A 8 43.25 1.67 -49.74
C GLN A 8 41.81 1.17 -49.92
N LEU A 9 41.63 -0.09 -50.32
CA LEU A 9 40.33 -0.75 -50.45
C LEU A 9 39.85 -1.42 -49.16
N ILE A 10 40.77 -1.92 -48.32
CA ILE A 10 40.41 -2.60 -47.06
C ILE A 10 39.93 -1.62 -45.99
N LEU A 11 40.55 -0.43 -45.91
CA LEU A 11 40.21 0.58 -44.90
C LEU A 11 38.73 1.03 -44.93
N PRO A 12 38.13 1.37 -46.10
CA PRO A 12 36.71 1.70 -46.16
C PRO A 12 35.79 0.52 -45.84
N ILE A 13 36.17 -0.71 -46.18
CA ILE A 13 35.38 -1.91 -45.84
C ILE A 13 35.34 -2.11 -44.33
N VAL A 14 36.51 -2.04 -43.67
CA VAL A 14 36.61 -2.17 -42.20
C VAL A 14 35.83 -1.04 -41.51
N ALA A 15 35.90 0.19 -42.03
CA ALA A 15 35.13 1.32 -41.50
C ALA A 15 33.61 1.07 -41.60
N VAL A 16 33.12 0.58 -42.74
CA VAL A 16 31.70 0.25 -42.93
C VAL A 16 31.24 -0.88 -42.01
N VAL A 17 32.08 -1.90 -41.79
CA VAL A 17 31.78 -3.00 -40.86
C VAL A 17 31.69 -2.49 -39.42
N MET A 18 32.65 -1.68 -38.97
CA MET A 18 32.60 -1.09 -37.63
C MET A 18 31.39 -0.18 -37.44
N LEU A 19 31.03 0.61 -38.45
CA LEU A 19 29.87 1.49 -38.40
C LEU A 19 28.56 0.68 -38.35
N SER A 20 28.47 -0.39 -39.13
CA SER A 20 27.35 -1.33 -39.10
C SER A 20 27.22 -2.05 -37.75
N MET A 21 28.34 -2.48 -37.15
CA MET A 21 28.34 -3.09 -35.81
C MET A 21 27.94 -2.08 -34.72
N GLY A 22 28.37 -0.83 -34.83
CA GLY A 22 27.96 0.25 -33.92
C GLY A 22 26.46 0.54 -34.00
N VAL A 23 25.91 0.63 -35.21
CA VAL A 23 24.46 0.83 -35.42
C VAL A 23 23.66 -0.36 -34.92
N ALA A 24 24.10 -1.60 -35.21
CA ALA A 24 23.45 -2.81 -34.73
C ALA A 24 23.48 -2.88 -33.19
N GLY A 25 24.60 -2.53 -32.56
CA GLY A 25 24.73 -2.45 -31.11
C GLY A 25 23.79 -1.42 -30.50
N PHE A 26 23.70 -0.22 -31.09
CA PHE A 26 22.79 0.83 -30.64
C PHE A 26 21.30 0.44 -30.77
N ILE A 27 20.91 -0.19 -31.87
CA ILE A 27 19.53 -0.67 -32.05
C ILE A 27 19.23 -1.79 -31.04
N SER A 28 20.18 -2.69 -30.81
CA SER A 28 20.03 -3.77 -29.82
C SER A 28 19.84 -3.23 -28.41
N THR A 29 20.68 -2.29 -27.96
CA THR A 29 20.54 -1.69 -26.63
C THR A 29 19.26 -0.89 -26.48
N ARG A 30 18.81 -0.21 -27.54
CA ARG A 30 17.54 0.50 -27.55
C ARG A 30 16.35 -0.46 -27.43
N ASN A 31 16.33 -1.53 -28.21
CA ASN A 31 15.26 -2.53 -28.15
C ASN A 31 15.21 -3.20 -26.77
N ALA A 32 16.37 -3.54 -26.19
CA ALA A 32 16.45 -4.08 -24.84
C ALA A 32 15.94 -3.09 -23.78
N ALA A 33 16.23 -1.79 -23.93
CA ALA A 33 15.71 -0.75 -23.05
C ALA A 33 14.18 -0.60 -23.17
N ASP A 34 13.64 -0.65 -24.38
CA ASP A 34 12.20 -0.59 -24.63
C ASP A 34 11.49 -1.82 -24.02
N GLU A 35 12.06 -3.03 -24.17
CA GLU A 35 11.53 -4.26 -23.59
C GLU A 35 11.55 -4.23 -22.05
N LEU A 36 12.67 -3.81 -21.45
CA LEU A 36 12.78 -3.60 -20.00
C LEU A 36 11.76 -2.58 -19.48
N TRP A 37 11.51 -1.51 -20.23
CA TRP A 37 10.52 -0.50 -19.86
C TRP A 37 9.11 -1.06 -19.85
N ILE A 38 8.76 -1.84 -20.88
CA ILE A 38 7.46 -2.52 -20.98
C ILE A 38 7.28 -3.52 -19.83
N GLU A 39 8.30 -4.32 -19.52
CA GLU A 39 8.24 -5.26 -18.39
C GLU A 39 8.08 -4.54 -17.05
N LEU A 40 8.81 -3.44 -16.85
CA LEU A 40 8.71 -2.63 -15.64
C LEU A 40 7.30 -2.02 -15.50
N GLU A 41 6.74 -1.50 -16.58
CA GLU A 41 5.37 -0.98 -16.58
C GLU A 41 4.36 -2.09 -16.26
N GLY A 42 4.52 -3.28 -16.84
CA GLY A 42 3.70 -4.45 -16.56
C GLY A 42 3.78 -4.86 -15.07
N ALA A 43 4.98 -4.94 -14.53
CA ALA A 43 5.21 -5.24 -13.11
C ALA A 43 4.58 -4.18 -12.19
N ALA A 44 4.72 -2.89 -12.53
CA ALA A 44 4.14 -1.79 -11.77
C ALA A 44 2.60 -1.83 -11.79
N ARG A 45 1.99 -2.12 -12.96
CA ARG A 45 0.54 -2.29 -13.10
C ARG A 45 0.03 -3.46 -12.26
N ASN A 46 0.73 -4.60 -12.30
CA ASN A 46 0.37 -5.77 -11.49
C ASN A 46 0.47 -5.48 -9.99
N LEU A 47 1.55 -4.82 -9.56
CA LEU A 47 1.73 -4.42 -8.17
C LEU A 47 0.65 -3.44 -7.72
N SER A 48 0.33 -2.43 -8.53
CA SER A 48 -0.75 -1.47 -8.26
C SER A 48 -2.10 -2.17 -8.12
N THR A 49 -2.39 -3.15 -8.98
CA THR A 49 -3.65 -3.90 -8.94
C THR A 49 -3.74 -4.75 -7.67
N ASN A 50 -2.66 -5.44 -7.31
CA ASN A 50 -2.61 -6.25 -6.09
C ASN A 50 -2.79 -5.38 -4.84
N VAL A 51 -2.11 -4.22 -4.78
CA VAL A 51 -2.26 -3.27 -3.68
C VAL A 51 -3.70 -2.76 -3.57
N ALA A 52 -4.32 -2.38 -4.69
CA ALA A 52 -5.71 -1.92 -4.69
C ALA A 52 -6.69 -3.01 -4.22
N SER A 53 -6.49 -4.26 -4.64
CA SER A 53 -7.29 -5.39 -4.16
C SER A 53 -7.11 -5.60 -2.66
N SER A 54 -5.86 -5.65 -2.18
CA SER A 54 -5.58 -5.83 -0.75
C SER A 54 -6.15 -4.71 0.12
N LEU A 55 -6.16 -3.46 -0.37
CA LEU A 55 -6.81 -2.33 0.31
C LEU A 55 -8.33 -2.50 0.38
N THR A 56 -8.94 -3.04 -0.69
CA THR A 56 -10.37 -3.35 -0.72
C THR A 56 -10.72 -4.42 0.32
N ASP A 57 -9.95 -5.51 0.36
CA ASP A 57 -10.13 -6.60 1.33
C ASP A 57 -9.93 -6.13 2.77
N PHE A 58 -8.92 -5.29 2.99
CA PHE A 58 -8.68 -4.66 4.29
C PHE A 58 -9.87 -3.80 4.73
N THR A 59 -10.39 -2.96 3.83
CA THR A 59 -11.55 -2.11 4.13
C THR A 59 -12.79 -2.95 4.42
N ALA A 60 -13.03 -4.02 3.65
CA ALA A 60 -14.12 -4.95 3.89
C ALA A 60 -14.01 -5.65 5.26
N THR A 61 -12.79 -6.05 5.65
CA THR A 61 -12.51 -6.65 6.96
C THR A 61 -12.80 -5.66 8.09
N MET A 62 -12.35 -4.40 7.95
CA MET A 62 -12.61 -3.35 8.95
C MET A 62 -14.09 -3.06 9.10
N LYS A 63 -14.84 -3.05 7.99
CA LYS A 63 -16.29 -2.91 8.00
C LYS A 63 -16.95 -4.06 8.77
N ALA A 64 -16.60 -5.32 8.46
CA ALA A 64 -17.17 -6.48 9.13
C ALA A 64 -16.88 -6.51 10.63
N ILE A 65 -15.67 -6.12 11.05
CA ILE A 65 -15.33 -5.94 12.47
C ILE A 65 -16.25 -4.89 13.09
N THR A 66 -16.41 -3.74 12.44
CA THR A 66 -17.25 -2.64 12.96
C THR A 66 -18.72 -3.05 13.08
N GLU A 67 -19.28 -3.72 12.08
CA GLU A 67 -20.66 -4.24 12.10
C GLU A 67 -20.86 -5.24 13.24
N THR A 68 -19.92 -6.17 13.42
CA THR A 68 -19.95 -7.14 14.53
C THR A 68 -19.94 -6.45 15.89
N GLN A 69 -19.16 -5.38 16.04
CA GLN A 69 -19.11 -4.60 17.27
C GLN A 69 -20.38 -3.77 17.50
N ALA A 70 -20.97 -3.21 16.45
CA ALA A 70 -22.20 -2.43 16.54
C ALA A 70 -23.39 -3.28 17.00
N GLU A 71 -23.39 -4.58 16.69
CA GLU A 71 -24.42 -5.53 17.12
C GLU A 71 -24.15 -6.16 18.49
N ASP A 72 -23.00 -5.87 19.13
CA ASP A 72 -22.65 -6.46 20.43
C ASP A 72 -23.56 -5.89 21.54
N ARG A 73 -24.42 -6.76 22.08
CA ARG A 73 -25.34 -6.42 23.17
C ARG A 73 -24.63 -5.93 24.43
N ASN A 74 -23.37 -6.31 24.66
CA ASN A 74 -22.60 -5.86 25.82
C ASN A 74 -22.11 -4.42 25.64
N LEU A 75 -21.79 -4.00 24.41
CA LEU A 75 -21.49 -2.60 24.11
C LEU A 75 -22.75 -1.74 24.26
N ALA A 76 -23.89 -2.23 23.78
CA ALA A 76 -25.18 -1.57 23.99
C ALA A 76 -25.57 -1.50 25.49
N ALA A 77 -25.31 -2.56 26.27
CA ALA A 77 -25.58 -2.57 27.71
C ALA A 77 -24.67 -1.61 28.48
N ALA A 78 -23.39 -1.52 28.13
CA ALA A 78 -22.46 -0.56 28.71
C ALA A 78 -22.89 0.89 28.43
N LEU A 79 -23.42 1.17 27.24
CA LEU A 79 -24.01 2.46 26.89
C LEU A 79 -25.32 2.76 27.62
N ALA A 80 -26.15 1.75 27.87
CA ALA A 80 -27.50 1.93 28.42
C ALA A 80 -27.53 2.01 29.96
N TYR A 81 -26.74 1.20 30.67
CA TYR A 81 -26.82 1.06 32.13
C TYR A 81 -25.55 1.53 32.85
N GLY A 82 -24.41 1.56 32.15
CA GLY A 82 -23.18 2.22 32.60
C GLY A 82 -22.58 1.73 33.91
N THR A 83 -22.81 0.48 34.33
CA THR A 83 -22.16 -0.03 35.54
C THR A 83 -20.65 -0.19 35.31
N PRO A 84 -19.80 -0.05 36.36
CA PRO A 84 -18.35 -0.23 36.23
C PRO A 84 -17.95 -1.59 35.60
N ASP A 85 -18.70 -2.65 35.91
CA ASP A 85 -18.47 -3.99 35.37
C ASP A 85 -18.89 -4.13 33.90
N ASP A 86 -19.92 -3.40 33.46
CA ASP A 86 -20.31 -3.35 32.05
C ASP A 86 -19.29 -2.55 31.23
N MET A 87 -18.80 -1.43 31.78
CA MET A 87 -17.74 -0.63 31.16
C MET A 87 -16.42 -1.42 31.01
N ALA A 88 -16.04 -2.19 32.04
CA ALA A 88 -14.85 -3.05 31.98
C ALA A 88 -14.98 -4.13 30.90
N ARG A 89 -16.16 -4.75 30.78
CA ARG A 89 -16.45 -5.75 29.73
C ARG A 89 -16.44 -5.13 28.33
N ALA A 90 -17.00 -3.94 28.17
CA ALA A 90 -16.94 -3.18 26.92
C ALA A 90 -15.50 -2.87 26.49
N VAL A 91 -14.64 -2.44 27.43
CA VAL A 91 -13.21 -2.21 27.13
C VAL A 91 -12.51 -3.50 26.69
N ASP A 92 -12.79 -4.65 27.32
CA ASP A 92 -12.20 -5.92 26.88
C ASP A 92 -12.66 -6.31 25.46
N ILE A 93 -13.93 -6.08 25.13
CA ILE A 93 -14.47 -6.25 23.78
C ILE A 93 -13.70 -5.39 22.76
N LEU A 94 -13.50 -4.09 23.05
CA LEU A 94 -12.72 -3.19 22.19
C LEU A 94 -11.26 -3.66 22.04
N LYS A 95 -10.64 -4.17 23.10
CA LYS A 95 -9.29 -4.77 23.05
C LYS A 95 -9.24 -6.08 22.26
N ARG A 96 -10.32 -6.86 22.24
CA ARG A 96 -10.41 -8.04 21.37
C ARG A 96 -10.48 -7.63 19.90
N ALA A 97 -11.29 -6.63 19.58
CA ALA A 97 -11.36 -6.07 18.22
C ALA A 97 -9.99 -5.52 17.77
N GLN A 98 -9.28 -4.80 18.63
CA GLN A 98 -7.91 -4.33 18.36
C GLN A 98 -6.95 -5.50 18.05
N ARG A 99 -7.07 -6.62 18.77
CA ARG A 99 -6.22 -7.80 18.56
C ARG A 99 -6.53 -8.59 17.28
N MET A 100 -7.65 -8.31 16.60
CA MET A 100 -8.00 -8.99 15.35
C MET A 100 -7.09 -8.61 14.18
N SER A 101 -6.44 -7.44 14.24
CA SER A 101 -5.49 -7.02 13.22
C SER A 101 -4.39 -6.14 13.80
N PRO A 102 -3.10 -6.39 13.49
CA PRO A 102 -1.99 -5.54 13.93
C PRO A 102 -2.05 -4.13 13.32
N ALA A 103 -2.86 -3.92 12.27
CA ALA A 103 -3.09 -2.60 11.68
C ALA A 103 -4.04 -1.72 12.50
N ILE A 104 -4.77 -2.28 13.47
CA ILE A 104 -5.68 -1.52 14.33
C ILE A 104 -4.89 -0.98 15.53
N HIS A 105 -4.60 0.32 15.51
CA HIS A 105 -3.92 0.98 16.64
C HIS A 105 -4.81 1.08 17.88
N ALA A 106 -6.08 1.47 17.72
CA ALA A 106 -7.04 1.57 18.80
C ALA A 106 -8.47 1.46 18.26
N VAL A 107 -9.38 0.98 19.09
CA VAL A 107 -10.83 0.97 18.83
C VAL A 107 -11.49 1.86 19.88
N ASN A 108 -12.23 2.88 19.43
CA ASN A 108 -12.83 3.88 20.28
C ASN A 108 -14.34 3.88 20.10
N LEU A 109 -15.06 4.03 21.21
CA LEU A 109 -16.48 4.34 21.23
C LEU A 109 -16.61 5.85 21.43
N LEU A 110 -17.29 6.52 20.51
CA LEU A 110 -17.48 7.98 20.57
C LEU A 110 -18.93 8.32 20.90
N ASN A 111 -19.14 9.46 21.56
CA ASN A 111 -20.48 10.04 21.68
C ASN A 111 -20.85 10.81 20.40
N ALA A 112 -22.09 11.30 20.33
CA ALA A 112 -22.57 12.09 19.17
C ALA A 112 -21.82 13.42 18.97
N SER A 113 -21.09 13.89 19.97
CA SER A 113 -20.25 15.11 19.91
C SER A 113 -18.80 14.81 19.50
N GLY A 114 -18.43 13.54 19.31
CA GLY A 114 -17.07 13.12 18.95
C GLY A 114 -16.14 12.84 20.14
N ASP A 115 -16.61 12.95 21.38
CA ASP A 115 -15.79 12.64 22.56
C ASP A 115 -15.65 11.14 22.76
N THR A 116 -14.46 10.73 23.19
CA THR A 116 -14.16 9.34 23.51
C THR A 116 -14.86 8.91 24.80
N LEU A 117 -15.83 8.00 24.69
CA LEU A 117 -16.53 7.40 25.83
C LEU A 117 -15.75 6.20 26.39
N LEU A 118 -15.29 5.32 25.50
CA LEU A 118 -14.50 4.13 25.84
C LEU A 118 -13.42 3.93 24.78
N SER A 119 -12.29 3.37 25.19
CA SER A 119 -11.22 3.02 24.26
C SER A 119 -10.52 1.72 24.64
N SER A 120 -10.02 1.02 23.63
CA SER A 120 -9.06 -0.08 23.82
C SER A 120 -7.69 0.43 24.27
N ASP A 121 -7.34 1.69 23.98
CA ASP A 121 -6.11 2.36 24.39
C ASP A 121 -6.37 3.30 25.59
N PRO A 122 -5.74 3.08 26.76
CA PRO A 122 -5.90 3.94 27.93
C PRO A 122 -5.41 5.38 27.72
N ARG A 123 -4.62 5.65 26.66
CA ARG A 123 -4.15 7.00 26.32
C ARG A 123 -5.09 7.74 25.39
N ALA A 124 -6.04 7.04 24.75
CA ALA A 124 -7.01 7.67 23.87
C ALA A 124 -8.04 8.43 24.70
N SER A 125 -7.92 9.76 24.69
CA SER A 125 -8.84 10.68 25.33
C SER A 125 -9.04 11.91 24.46
N GLY A 126 -10.07 12.70 24.77
CA GLY A 126 -10.42 13.92 24.04
C GLY A 126 -11.43 13.70 22.92
N ASN A 127 -11.64 14.78 22.15
CA ASN A 127 -12.57 14.82 21.04
C ASN A 127 -11.86 14.50 19.72
N PHE A 128 -12.46 13.62 18.92
CA PHE A 128 -11.93 13.24 17.62
C PHE A 128 -12.20 14.28 16.53
N SER A 129 -13.16 15.21 16.71
CA SER A 129 -13.39 16.33 15.79
C SER A 129 -12.29 17.38 15.80
N ASP A 130 -11.50 17.44 16.89
CA ASP A 130 -10.45 18.45 17.05
C ASP A 130 -9.12 18.01 16.41
N ARG A 131 -9.07 16.79 15.85
CA ARG A 131 -7.86 16.22 15.27
C ARG A 131 -7.69 16.66 13.82
N ALA A 132 -6.50 17.14 13.47
CA ALA A 132 -6.17 17.74 12.17
C ALA A 132 -6.31 16.85 10.92
N TYR A 133 -6.76 15.60 11.07
CA TYR A 133 -6.90 14.61 10.00
C TYR A 133 -8.37 14.30 9.66
N PHE A 134 -9.33 14.98 10.31
CA PHE A 134 -10.75 14.96 9.98
C PHE A 134 -11.25 16.36 9.62
#